data_AF-A0A517L9U1-F1
#
_entry.id   AF-A0A517L9U1-F1
#
_cell.length_a   1.000
_cell.length_b   1.000
_cell.length_c   1.000
_cell.angle_alpha   90.00
_cell.angle_beta   90.00
_cell.angle_gamma   90.00
#
_symmetry.space_group_name_H-M   'P 1'
#
loop_
_entity.id
_entity.type
_entity.pdbx_description
1 polymer ?
#
loop_
_entity_poly.entity_id
_entity_poly.type
_entity_poly.pdbx_seq_one_letter_code
_entity_poly.pdbx_strand_id
1 'polypeptide(L)'
;MADRDADLAEYSKEVGKSLSQLGLDQAVLSLQISAETYLRNAESVRWTDDFPENGRESYKMLCQKVLHIDDYVEQQFQDLKVYLVFTQERARTLMTVLFNLIARQDVNASIELAKDSRTIALAAKNDSSSMKTIAVMTMLFLPGTFFAALFSTPMLDWNASGSQVIQPRFGYYWAFTIPCTIAVFICWYFITKRQKATEAKEDLEERAKVVQRTNTFSSMADAEHPVKPTLKQKAQVLAKRLPRWRQDVKPPAI
;
A
#
# COMPACT_ATOMS: atom_id res chain seq x y z
N MET A 1 -10.30 1.56 -6.70
CA MET A 1 -9.08 0.87 -7.16
C MET A 1 -9.23 0.53 -8.65
N ALA A 2 -10.21 -0.30 -9.05
CA ALA A 2 -10.48 -0.61 -10.46
C ALA A 2 -10.69 0.62 -11.38
N ASP A 3 -11.33 1.68 -10.86
CA ASP A 3 -11.56 2.94 -11.59
C ASP A 3 -10.26 3.73 -11.86
N ARG A 4 -9.31 3.68 -10.91
CA ARG A 4 -8.01 4.37 -11.03
C ARG A 4 -7.06 3.62 -11.97
N ASP A 5 -7.13 2.29 -11.99
CA ASP A 5 -6.35 1.46 -12.91
C ASP A 5 -6.84 1.64 -14.37
N ALA A 6 -8.14 1.87 -14.56
CA ALA A 6 -8.73 2.23 -15.85
C ALA A 6 -8.25 3.61 -16.32
N ASP A 7 -8.28 4.62 -15.44
CA ASP A 7 -7.75 5.97 -15.71
C ASP A 7 -6.26 5.94 -16.08
N LEU A 8 -5.45 5.15 -15.37
CA LEU A 8 -4.01 5.02 -15.66
C LEU A 8 -3.74 4.30 -16.99
N ALA A 9 -4.54 3.29 -17.31
CA ALA A 9 -4.47 2.63 -18.61
C ALA A 9 -4.84 3.59 -19.74
N GLU A 10 -5.87 4.41 -19.55
CA GLU A 10 -6.28 5.45 -20.50
C GLU A 10 -5.22 6.54 -20.66
N TYR A 11 -4.66 7.04 -19.56
CA TYR A 11 -3.56 8.02 -19.58
C TYR A 11 -2.31 7.47 -20.28
N SER A 12 -1.94 6.22 -20.00
CA SER A 12 -0.78 5.59 -20.65
C SER A 12 -0.97 5.43 -22.16
N LYS A 13 -2.22 5.14 -22.58
CA LYS A 13 -2.61 5.01 -23.99
C LYS A 13 -2.62 6.36 -24.68
N GLU A 14 -3.06 7.41 -23.98
CA GLU A 14 -3.08 8.79 -24.49
C GLU A 14 -1.67 9.36 -24.62
N VAL A 15 -0.82 9.18 -23.60
CA VAL A 15 0.61 9.55 -23.66
C VAL A 15 1.34 8.77 -24.76
N GLY A 16 1.08 7.46 -24.88
CA GLY A 16 1.64 6.64 -25.97
C GLY A 16 1.20 7.14 -27.35
N LYS A 17 -0.05 7.59 -27.49
CA LYS A 17 -0.59 8.18 -28.72
C LYS A 17 0.01 9.56 -29.02
N SER A 18 0.20 10.40 -28.01
CA SER A 18 0.84 11.70 -28.19
C SER A 18 2.32 11.55 -28.54
N LEU A 19 3.04 10.61 -27.93
CA LEU A 19 4.45 10.34 -28.24
C LEU A 19 4.60 9.72 -29.64
N SER A 20 3.68 8.85 -30.06
CA SER A 20 3.70 8.31 -31.42
C SER A 20 3.36 9.39 -32.45
N GLN A 21 2.41 10.29 -32.16
CA GLN A 21 2.12 11.46 -32.98
C GLN A 21 3.30 12.41 -33.08
N LEU A 22 4.00 12.71 -31.97
CA LEU A 22 5.17 13.57 -31.97
C LEU A 22 6.33 12.95 -32.78
N GLY A 23 6.52 11.63 -32.67
CA GLY A 23 7.47 10.89 -33.50
C GLY A 23 7.09 10.88 -34.98
N LEU A 24 5.80 10.75 -35.30
CA LEU A 24 5.28 10.84 -36.67
C LEU A 24 5.45 12.24 -37.25
N ASP A 25 5.10 13.29 -36.51
CA ASP A 25 5.21 14.67 -36.95
C ASP A 25 6.67 15.05 -37.21
N GLN A 26 7.58 14.59 -36.35
CA GLN A 26 9.01 14.82 -36.53
C GLN A 26 9.60 14.01 -37.70
N ALA A 27 9.12 12.78 -37.90
CA ALA A 27 9.44 11.97 -39.08
C ALA A 27 8.96 12.66 -40.37
N VAL A 28 7.71 13.14 -40.39
CA VAL A 28 7.12 13.88 -41.50
C VAL A 28 7.92 15.15 -41.80
N LEU A 29 8.28 15.93 -40.78
CA LEU A 29 9.13 17.11 -40.94
C LEU A 29 10.49 16.77 -41.56
N SER A 30 11.14 15.69 -41.11
CA SER A 30 12.43 15.26 -41.67
C SER A 30 12.31 14.80 -43.13
N LEU A 31 11.24 14.10 -43.47
CA LEU A 31 10.92 13.66 -44.83
C LEU A 31 10.59 14.85 -45.74
N GLN A 32 9.89 15.85 -45.21
CA GLN A 32 9.48 17.07 -45.91
C GLN A 32 10.68 17.97 -46.20
N ILE A 33 11.58 18.17 -45.23
CA ILE A 33 12.86 18.89 -45.44
C ILE A 33 13.72 18.16 -46.48
N SER A 34 13.76 16.84 -46.42
CA SER A 34 14.49 16.02 -47.39
C SER A 34 13.89 16.17 -48.79
N ALA A 35 12.57 16.06 -48.93
CA ALA A 35 11.86 16.26 -50.19
C ALA A 35 12.04 17.66 -50.78
N GLU A 36 11.99 18.72 -49.96
CA GLU A 36 12.30 20.09 -50.40
C GLU A 36 13.75 20.22 -50.86
N THR A 37 14.68 19.57 -50.17
CA THR A 37 16.10 19.56 -50.58
C THR A 37 16.28 18.84 -51.92
N TYR A 38 15.56 17.74 -52.16
CA TYR A 38 15.56 17.03 -53.44
C TYR A 38 14.96 17.87 -54.56
N LEU A 39 13.82 18.53 -54.33
CA LEU A 39 13.18 19.40 -55.32
C LEU A 39 14.07 20.59 -55.67
N ARG A 40 14.74 21.20 -54.68
CA ARG A 40 15.65 22.32 -54.90
C ARG A 40 16.91 21.90 -55.68
N ASN A 41 17.44 20.71 -55.40
CA ASN A 41 18.56 20.14 -56.16
C ASN A 41 18.13 19.74 -57.58
N ALA A 42 16.94 19.18 -57.78
CA ALA A 42 16.38 18.90 -59.10
C ALA A 42 16.11 20.18 -59.90
N GLU A 43 15.73 21.27 -59.24
CA GLU A 43 15.54 22.59 -59.86
C GLU A 43 16.87 23.25 -60.27
N SER A 44 17.96 22.99 -59.53
CA SER A 44 19.32 23.36 -59.99
C SER A 44 19.78 22.57 -61.23
N VAL A 45 19.08 21.48 -61.54
CA VAL A 45 19.18 20.66 -62.76
C VAL A 45 18.06 21.03 -63.73
N ARG A 46 17.66 22.30 -63.79
CA ARG A 46 16.79 22.80 -64.86
C ARG A 46 17.58 22.69 -66.17
N TRP A 47 17.14 21.77 -67.03
CA TRP A 47 17.67 21.47 -68.37
C TRP A 47 18.31 22.71 -69.01
N THR A 48 19.65 22.74 -69.06
CA THR A 48 20.34 23.68 -69.92
C THR A 48 20.01 23.25 -71.35
N ASP A 49 19.26 24.07 -72.07
CA ASP A 49 18.84 23.84 -73.46
C ASP A 49 20.01 23.71 -74.46
N ASP A 50 21.26 23.75 -74.00
CA ASP A 50 22.45 23.40 -74.78
C ASP A 50 22.96 22.00 -74.39
N PHE A 51 22.64 21.00 -75.21
CA PHE A 51 23.37 19.73 -75.25
C PHE A 51 24.47 19.82 -76.33
N PRO A 52 25.73 20.16 -75.99
CA PRO A 52 26.84 20.07 -76.95
C PRO A 52 27.17 18.61 -77.27
N GLU A 53 27.73 18.34 -78.45
CA GLU A 53 28.02 16.99 -79.02
C GLU A 53 28.89 16.07 -78.14
N ASN A 54 29.45 16.55 -77.02
CA ASN A 54 30.16 15.77 -76.01
C ASN A 54 29.30 15.44 -74.76
N GLY A 55 27.99 15.24 -74.90
CA GLY A 55 27.00 15.05 -73.82
C GLY A 55 27.17 13.81 -72.91
N ARG A 56 28.17 12.96 -73.14
CA ARG A 56 28.43 11.78 -72.28
C ARG A 56 28.89 12.16 -70.88
N GLU A 57 29.75 13.16 -70.73
CA GLU A 57 30.27 13.56 -69.42
C GLU A 57 29.20 14.24 -68.55
N SER A 58 28.33 15.04 -69.18
CA SER A 58 27.17 15.67 -68.51
C SER A 58 26.13 14.64 -68.06
N TYR A 59 25.82 13.64 -68.89
CA TYR A 59 24.96 12.52 -68.51
C TYR A 59 25.55 11.70 -67.35
N LYS A 60 26.88 11.47 -67.37
CA LYS A 60 27.61 10.76 -66.32
C LYS A 60 27.55 11.50 -64.97
N MET A 61 27.73 12.83 -64.97
CA MET A 61 27.60 13.66 -63.77
C MET A 61 26.18 13.65 -63.19
N LEU A 62 25.15 13.64 -64.05
CA LEU A 62 23.76 13.57 -63.61
C LEU A 62 23.43 12.21 -63.00
N CYS A 63 23.82 11.12 -63.66
CA CYS A 63 23.68 9.78 -63.10
C CYS A 63 24.42 9.65 -61.76
N GLN A 64 25.61 10.26 -61.62
CA GLN A 64 26.36 10.24 -60.36
C GLN A 64 25.64 11.03 -59.25
N LYS A 65 25.05 12.20 -59.55
CA LYS A 65 24.25 12.95 -58.57
C LYS A 65 22.98 12.18 -58.15
N VAL A 66 22.31 11.51 -59.08
CA VAL A 66 21.12 10.68 -58.79
C VAL A 66 21.49 9.45 -57.96
N LEU A 67 22.63 8.83 -58.23
CA LEU A 67 23.12 7.70 -57.43
C LEU A 67 23.45 8.12 -55.98
N HIS A 68 24.06 9.29 -55.77
CA HIS A 68 24.32 9.80 -54.42
C HIS A 68 23.04 10.17 -53.64
N ILE A 69 21.94 10.46 -54.34
CA ILE A 69 20.63 10.70 -53.72
C ILE A 69 20.08 9.40 -53.09
N ASP A 70 20.24 8.26 -53.76
CA ASP A 70 19.77 6.96 -53.26
C ASP A 70 20.42 6.61 -51.90
N ASP A 71 21.76 6.71 -51.83
CA ASP A 71 22.51 6.50 -50.58
C ASP A 71 22.09 7.49 -49.48
N TYR A 72 21.83 8.74 -49.84
CA TYR A 72 21.41 9.76 -48.88
C TYR A 72 19.98 9.53 -48.36
N VAL A 73 19.05 9.09 -49.22
CA VAL A 73 17.70 8.67 -48.79
C VAL A 73 17.78 7.48 -47.85
N GLU A 74 18.53 6.44 -48.23
CA GLU A 74 18.63 5.22 -47.41
C GLU A 74 19.24 5.54 -46.04
N GLN A 75 20.28 6.37 -45.99
CA GLN A 75 20.87 6.81 -44.73
C GLN A 75 19.86 7.56 -43.84
N GLN A 76 19.07 8.48 -44.42
CA GLN A 76 18.03 9.18 -43.66
C GLN A 76 16.96 8.24 -43.12
N PHE A 77 16.57 7.22 -43.87
CA PHE A 77 15.64 6.20 -43.38
C PHE A 77 16.22 5.38 -42.23
N GLN A 78 17.52 5.06 -42.27
CA GLN A 78 18.16 4.33 -41.18
C GLN A 78 18.28 5.19 -39.92
N ASP A 79 18.66 6.46 -40.06
CA ASP A 79 18.72 7.40 -38.93
C ASP A 79 17.33 7.60 -38.29
N LEU A 80 16.28 7.70 -39.12
CA LEU A 80 14.90 7.81 -38.64
C LEU A 80 14.44 6.53 -37.90
N LYS A 81 14.80 5.34 -38.39
CA LYS A 81 14.51 4.07 -37.70
C LYS A 81 15.16 4.03 -36.32
N VAL A 82 16.44 4.41 -36.22
CA VAL A 82 17.16 4.45 -34.94
C VAL A 82 16.49 5.43 -33.98
N TYR A 83 16.07 6.59 -34.46
CA TYR A 83 15.40 7.60 -33.63
C TYR A 83 14.02 7.14 -33.13
N LEU A 84 13.23 6.47 -33.97
CA LEU A 84 11.94 5.90 -33.56
C LEU A 84 12.11 4.85 -32.46
N VAL A 85 13.05 3.93 -32.65
CA VAL A 85 13.36 2.89 -31.65
C VAL A 85 13.84 3.53 -30.35
N PHE A 86 14.71 4.54 -30.42
CA PHE A 86 15.18 5.26 -29.24
C PHE A 86 14.04 5.96 -28.47
N THR A 87 13.15 6.64 -29.17
CA THR A 87 12.01 7.33 -28.56
C THR A 87 11.03 6.33 -27.93
N GLN A 88 10.81 5.19 -28.58
CA GLN A 88 10.00 4.09 -28.05
C GLN A 88 10.60 3.51 -26.76
N GLU A 89 11.90 3.24 -26.72
CA GLU A 89 12.57 2.72 -25.52
C GLU A 89 12.57 3.71 -24.35
N ARG A 90 12.71 5.00 -24.65
CA ARG A 90 12.55 6.06 -23.64
C ARG A 90 11.13 6.10 -23.08
N ALA A 91 10.11 6.04 -23.95
CA ALA A 91 8.72 6.00 -23.52
C ALA A 91 8.44 4.78 -22.62
N ARG A 92 8.94 3.61 -23.01
CA ARG A 92 8.82 2.37 -22.24
C ARG A 92 9.46 2.50 -20.85
N THR A 93 10.68 3.03 -20.79
CA THR A 93 11.41 3.22 -19.52
C THR A 93 10.69 4.20 -18.60
N LEU A 94 10.25 5.35 -19.13
CA LEU A 94 9.48 6.35 -18.36
C LEU A 94 8.22 5.72 -17.78
N MET A 95 7.52 4.91 -18.57
CA MET A 95 6.31 4.25 -18.13
C MET A 95 6.56 3.27 -16.98
N THR A 96 7.63 2.47 -17.06
CA THR A 96 8.03 1.59 -15.96
C THR A 96 8.33 2.37 -14.67
N VAL A 97 9.03 3.50 -14.76
CA VAL A 97 9.31 4.35 -13.58
C VAL A 97 8.01 4.91 -13.00
N LEU A 98 7.11 5.37 -13.86
CA LEU A 98 5.82 5.95 -13.46
C LEU A 98 4.95 4.92 -12.74
N PHE A 99 4.84 3.70 -13.27
CA PHE A 99 4.15 2.60 -12.59
C PHE A 99 4.76 2.26 -11.22
N ASN A 100 6.10 2.23 -11.12
CA ASN A 100 6.77 1.99 -9.85
C ASN A 100 6.51 3.10 -8.82
N LEU A 101 6.43 4.36 -9.25
CA LEU A 101 6.09 5.49 -8.38
C LEU A 101 4.64 5.43 -7.90
N ILE A 102 3.69 5.11 -8.79
CA ILE A 102 2.28 4.92 -8.42
C ILE A 102 2.15 3.77 -7.42
N ALA A 103 2.77 2.62 -7.70
CA ALA A 103 2.74 1.48 -6.80
C ALA A 103 3.32 1.84 -5.41
N ARG A 104 4.43 2.61 -5.38
CA ARG A 104 4.97 3.14 -4.12
C ARG A 104 4.00 4.05 -3.39
N GLN A 105 3.32 4.93 -4.11
CA GLN A 105 2.33 5.83 -3.53
C GLN A 105 1.16 5.06 -2.93
N ASP A 106 0.67 4.01 -3.59
CA ASP A 106 -0.40 3.16 -3.07
C ASP A 106 0.03 2.34 -1.85
N VAL A 107 1.27 1.85 -1.82
CA VAL A 107 1.84 1.22 -0.62
C VAL A 107 1.91 2.21 0.54
N ASN A 108 2.38 3.43 0.29
CA ASN A 108 2.46 4.47 1.32
C ASN A 108 1.08 4.87 1.85
N ALA A 109 0.09 5.06 0.97
CA ALA A 109 -1.28 5.35 1.37
C ALA A 109 -1.87 4.20 2.19
N SER A 110 -1.60 2.95 1.81
CA SER A 110 -2.04 1.77 2.56
C SER A 110 -1.43 1.70 3.96
N ILE A 111 -0.15 2.08 4.11
CA ILE A 111 0.52 2.17 5.43
C ILE A 111 -0.09 3.27 6.29
N GLU A 112 -0.40 4.43 5.70
CA GLU A 112 -1.06 5.54 6.38
C GLU A 112 -2.46 5.14 6.87
N LEU A 113 -3.28 4.55 6.01
CA LEU A 113 -4.60 4.02 6.39
C LEU A 113 -4.51 2.98 7.51
N ALA A 114 -3.49 2.12 7.52
CA ALA A 114 -3.27 1.16 8.60
C ALA A 114 -2.91 1.86 9.93
N LYS A 115 -2.14 2.95 9.89
CA LYS A 115 -1.83 3.76 11.09
C LYS A 115 -3.07 4.46 11.63
N ASP A 116 -3.89 5.03 10.76
CA ASP A 116 -5.14 5.67 11.14
C ASP A 116 -6.11 4.66 11.72
N SER A 117 -6.29 3.51 11.07
CA SER A 117 -7.10 2.40 11.56
C SER A 117 -6.64 1.92 12.95
N ARG A 118 -5.32 1.82 13.16
CA ARG A 118 -4.76 1.50 14.48
C ARG A 118 -5.10 2.57 15.52
N THR A 119 -4.98 3.85 15.15
CA THR A 119 -5.28 4.97 16.06
C THR A 119 -6.77 4.99 16.42
N ILE A 120 -7.65 4.77 15.45
CA ILE A 120 -9.10 4.62 15.65
C ILE A 120 -9.39 3.42 16.56
N ALA A 121 -8.75 2.27 16.33
CA ALA A 121 -8.92 1.08 17.17
C ALA A 121 -8.47 1.32 18.62
N LEU A 122 -7.36 2.06 18.83
CA LEU A 122 -6.90 2.45 20.16
C LEU A 122 -7.88 3.41 20.84
N ALA A 123 -8.38 4.41 20.11
CA ALA A 123 -9.38 5.34 20.62
C ALA A 123 -10.69 4.60 20.97
N ALA A 124 -11.17 3.71 20.10
CA ALA A 124 -12.37 2.90 20.33
C ALA A 124 -12.20 1.92 21.51
N LYS A 125 -11.00 1.36 21.72
CA LYS A 125 -10.70 0.54 22.89
C LYS A 125 -10.81 1.37 24.18
N ASN A 126 -10.30 2.60 24.18
CA ASN A 126 -10.41 3.49 25.33
C ASN A 126 -11.87 3.91 25.57
N ASP A 127 -12.61 4.24 24.51
CA ASP A 127 -14.04 4.57 24.59
C ASP A 127 -14.87 3.38 25.14
N SER A 128 -14.54 2.16 24.71
CA SER A 128 -15.14 0.94 25.25
C SER A 128 -14.90 0.76 26.75
N SER A 129 -13.74 1.16 27.27
CA SER A 129 -13.47 1.15 28.72
C SER A 129 -14.36 2.14 29.47
N SER A 130 -14.55 3.34 28.91
CA SER A 130 -15.48 4.34 29.45
C SER A 130 -16.92 3.83 29.42
N MET A 131 -17.35 3.21 28.32
CA MET A 131 -18.68 2.61 28.17
C MET A 131 -18.93 1.50 29.20
N LYS A 132 -17.94 0.61 29.41
CA LYS A 132 -17.99 -0.41 30.45
C LYS A 132 -18.18 0.22 31.83
N THR A 133 -17.55 1.37 32.11
CA THR A 133 -17.67 2.08 33.39
C THR A 133 -19.08 2.65 33.61
N ILE A 134 -19.67 3.29 32.59
CA ILE A 134 -21.04 3.81 32.66
C ILE A 134 -22.04 2.68 32.90
N ALA A 135 -21.89 1.55 32.19
CA ALA A 135 -22.75 0.38 32.37
C ALA A 135 -22.68 -0.18 33.80
N VAL A 136 -21.50 -0.18 34.43
CA VAL A 136 -21.36 -0.58 35.83
C VAL A 136 -22.10 0.38 36.78
N MET A 137 -21.99 1.68 36.54
CA MET A 137 -22.70 2.68 37.35
C MET A 137 -24.23 2.54 37.23
N THR A 138 -24.76 2.33 36.01
CA THR A 138 -26.20 2.13 35.84
C THR A 138 -26.69 0.83 36.47
N MET A 139 -25.93 -0.26 36.36
CA MET A 139 -26.24 -1.52 37.05
C MET A 139 -26.25 -1.39 38.58
N LEU A 140 -25.42 -0.51 39.14
CA LEU A 140 -25.39 -0.24 40.58
C LEU A 140 -26.60 0.60 41.02
N PHE A 141 -26.98 1.61 40.24
CA PHE A 141 -28.10 2.50 40.59
C PHE A 141 -29.46 1.87 40.34
N LEU A 142 -29.64 1.03 39.32
CA LEU A 142 -30.92 0.39 38.97
C LEU A 142 -31.63 -0.32 40.14
N PRO A 143 -30.97 -1.20 40.93
CA PRO A 143 -31.60 -1.84 42.07
C PRO A 143 -31.90 -0.83 43.19
N GLY A 144 -30.99 0.13 43.42
CA GLY A 144 -31.18 1.17 44.43
C GLY A 144 -32.41 2.04 44.15
N THR A 145 -32.59 2.49 42.90
CA THR A 145 -33.77 3.27 42.49
C THR A 145 -35.04 2.45 42.48
N PHE A 146 -34.99 1.16 42.09
CA PHE A 146 -36.15 0.26 42.17
C PHE A 146 -36.69 0.15 43.59
N PHE A 147 -35.83 -0.10 44.57
CA PHE A 147 -36.26 -0.17 45.97
C PHE A 147 -36.67 1.20 46.51
N ALA A 148 -35.96 2.29 46.18
CA ALA A 148 -36.37 3.64 46.58
C ALA A 148 -37.80 3.98 46.11
N ALA A 149 -38.15 3.60 44.87
CA ALA A 149 -39.50 3.78 44.34
C ALA A 149 -40.53 2.85 45.02
N LEU A 150 -40.18 1.58 45.24
CA LEU A 150 -41.05 0.60 45.91
C LEU A 150 -41.40 1.00 47.35
N PHE A 151 -40.48 1.67 48.06
CA PHE A 151 -40.72 2.17 49.42
C PHE A 151 -41.23 3.63 49.45
N SER A 152 -41.28 4.32 48.31
CA SER A 152 -41.90 5.64 48.16
C SER A 152 -43.43 5.57 48.10
N THR A 153 -44.01 4.43 47.71
CA THR A 153 -45.44 4.17 47.92
C THR A 153 -45.73 4.04 49.42
N PRO A 154 -46.92 4.46 49.92
CA PRO A 154 -47.21 4.59 51.35
C PRO A 154 -47.33 3.22 52.03
N MET A 155 -46.18 2.59 52.25
CA MET A 155 -46.01 1.38 53.04
C MET A 155 -45.42 1.72 54.43
N LEU A 156 -45.07 3.00 54.64
CA LEU A 156 -44.62 3.63 55.89
C LEU A 156 -45.71 4.61 56.36
N ASP A 157 -46.51 4.20 57.34
CA ASP A 157 -47.54 5.06 57.94
C ASP A 157 -46.91 5.93 59.04
N TRP A 158 -46.55 7.17 58.72
CA TRP A 158 -45.88 8.12 59.63
C TRP A 158 -46.82 8.72 60.69
N ASN A 159 -48.12 8.38 60.68
CA ASN A 159 -49.12 8.95 61.57
C ASN A 159 -49.47 8.07 62.79
N ALA A 160 -48.69 7.01 63.06
CA ALA A 160 -48.88 6.15 64.22
C ALA A 160 -48.45 6.87 65.51
N SER A 161 -49.36 7.67 66.07
CA SER A 161 -49.25 8.26 67.39
C SER A 161 -49.08 7.16 68.44
N GLY A 162 -47.85 6.93 68.93
CA GLY A 162 -47.67 6.46 70.30
C GLY A 162 -46.70 5.32 70.63
N SER A 163 -46.08 4.55 69.73
CA SER A 163 -45.02 3.62 70.21
C SER A 163 -43.95 3.09 69.26
N GLN A 164 -43.97 3.34 67.94
CA GLN A 164 -42.83 2.95 67.11
C GLN A 164 -42.86 3.67 65.76
N VAL A 165 -41.99 4.69 65.61
CA VAL A 165 -41.77 5.42 64.35
C VAL A 165 -41.24 4.50 63.24
N ILE A 166 -40.70 3.34 63.62
CA ILE A 166 -40.30 2.25 62.73
C ILE A 166 -41.36 1.16 62.84
N GLN A 167 -42.19 0.98 61.81
CA GLN A 167 -43.05 -0.21 61.76
C GLN A 167 -42.18 -1.48 61.85
N PRO A 168 -42.60 -2.52 62.60
CA PRO A 168 -41.81 -3.75 62.78
C PRO A 168 -41.44 -4.48 61.48
N ARG A 169 -42.02 -4.07 60.35
CA ARG A 169 -41.75 -4.55 58.99
C ARG A 169 -40.59 -3.87 58.27
N PHE A 170 -39.96 -2.86 58.85
CA PHE A 170 -38.78 -2.19 58.26
C PHE A 170 -37.58 -3.15 58.07
N GLY A 171 -37.52 -4.25 58.84
CA GLY A 171 -36.52 -5.31 58.62
C GLY A 171 -36.60 -5.98 57.25
N TYR A 172 -37.78 -6.00 56.60
CA TYR A 172 -37.93 -6.58 55.27
C TYR A 172 -37.23 -5.75 54.17
N TYR A 173 -37.04 -4.45 54.39
CA TYR A 173 -36.21 -3.60 53.52
C TYR A 173 -34.81 -4.20 53.39
N TRP A 174 -34.14 -4.41 54.53
CA TRP A 174 -32.78 -4.97 54.57
C TRP A 174 -32.75 -6.43 54.11
N ALA A 175 -33.83 -7.19 54.33
CA ALA A 175 -33.93 -8.57 53.88
C ALA A 175 -34.00 -8.74 52.36
N PHE A 176 -34.49 -7.76 51.60
CA PHE A 176 -34.54 -7.82 50.13
C PHE A 176 -33.47 -6.98 49.45
N THR A 177 -33.14 -5.80 49.99
CA THR A 177 -32.12 -4.92 49.42
C THR A 177 -30.73 -5.56 49.47
N ILE A 178 -30.26 -6.04 50.63
CA ILE A 178 -28.94 -6.66 50.76
C ILE A 178 -28.73 -7.81 49.77
N PRO A 179 -29.60 -8.85 49.70
CA PRO A 179 -29.39 -9.94 48.77
C PRO A 179 -29.55 -9.52 47.31
N CYS A 180 -30.39 -8.53 46.99
CA CYS A 180 -30.49 -8.02 45.63
C CYS A 180 -29.21 -7.27 45.22
N THR A 181 -28.64 -6.44 46.11
CA THR A 181 -27.34 -5.79 45.89
C THR A 181 -26.23 -6.82 45.72
N ILE A 182 -26.18 -7.83 46.59
CA ILE A 182 -25.23 -8.94 46.48
C ILE A 182 -25.42 -9.70 45.15
N ALA A 183 -26.65 -9.97 44.72
CA ALA A 183 -26.93 -10.66 43.46
C ALA A 183 -26.43 -9.86 42.24
N VAL A 184 -26.56 -8.53 42.26
CA VAL A 184 -26.02 -7.66 41.21
C VAL A 184 -24.48 -7.69 41.20
N PHE A 185 -23.82 -7.63 42.37
CA PHE A 185 -22.36 -7.77 42.45
C PHE A 185 -21.87 -9.15 42.02
N ILE A 186 -22.57 -10.22 42.38
CA ILE A 186 -22.28 -11.59 41.96
C ILE A 186 -22.43 -11.73 40.44
N CYS A 187 -23.55 -11.25 39.89
CA CYS A 187 -23.82 -11.26 38.45
C CYS A 187 -22.72 -10.50 37.69
N TRP A 188 -22.35 -9.31 38.16
CA TRP A 188 -21.27 -8.50 37.59
C TRP A 188 -19.91 -9.22 37.65
N TYR A 189 -19.57 -9.81 38.79
CA TYR A 189 -18.32 -10.56 38.95
C TYR A 189 -18.25 -11.74 37.98
N PHE A 190 -19.34 -12.48 37.81
CA PHE A 190 -19.42 -13.58 36.85
C PHE A 190 -19.31 -13.11 35.39
N ILE A 191 -20.00 -12.04 35.02
CA ILE A 191 -19.94 -11.46 33.66
C ILE A 191 -18.53 -10.96 33.36
N THR A 192 -17.93 -10.20 34.27
CA THR A 192 -16.58 -9.64 34.09
C THR A 192 -15.52 -10.74 34.01
N LYS A 193 -15.63 -11.78 34.85
CA LYS A 193 -14.70 -12.91 34.82
C LYS A 193 -14.83 -13.72 33.52
N ARG A 194 -16.06 -13.91 33.03
CA ARG A 194 -16.33 -14.56 31.75
C ARG A 194 -15.78 -13.75 30.58
N GLN A 195 -16.02 -12.44 30.55
CA GLN A 195 -15.49 -11.55 29.51
C GLN A 195 -13.96 -11.58 29.45
N LYS A 196 -13.27 -11.47 30.60
CA LYS A 196 -11.80 -11.54 30.65
C LYS A 196 -11.24 -12.89 30.18
N ALA A 197 -11.93 -13.99 30.48
CA ALA A 197 -11.50 -15.32 30.06
C ALA A 197 -11.71 -15.57 28.57
N THR A 198 -12.76 -14.98 27.98
CA THR A 198 -13.01 -15.02 26.54
C THR A 198 -12.02 -14.12 25.79
N GLU A 199 -11.86 -12.86 26.23
CA GLU A 199 -10.90 -11.90 25.66
C GLU A 199 -9.46 -12.46 25.68
N ALA A 200 -9.02 -13.09 26.79
CA ALA A 200 -7.68 -13.67 26.88
C ALA A 200 -7.45 -14.87 25.95
N LYS A 201 -8.50 -15.65 25.65
CA LYS A 201 -8.42 -16.77 24.71
C LYS A 201 -8.35 -16.27 23.27
N GLU A 202 -9.19 -15.29 22.94
CA GLU A 202 -9.20 -14.63 21.62
C GLU A 202 -7.85 -13.96 21.33
N ASP A 203 -7.29 -13.22 22.28
CA ASP A 203 -5.95 -12.61 22.17
C ASP A 203 -4.85 -13.66 21.94
N LEU A 204 -4.91 -14.80 22.63
CA LEU A 204 -3.94 -15.89 22.47
C LEU A 204 -4.04 -16.52 21.07
N GLU A 205 -5.26 -16.74 20.61
CA GLU A 205 -5.55 -17.32 19.30
C GLU A 205 -5.14 -16.37 18.17
N GLU A 206 -5.42 -15.07 18.31
CA GLU A 206 -4.99 -14.04 17.35
C GLU A 206 -3.47 -13.95 17.28
N ARG A 207 -2.78 -13.92 18.43
CA ARG A 207 -1.30 -13.95 18.48
C ARG A 207 -0.73 -15.21 17.84
N ALA A 208 -1.35 -16.37 18.06
CA ALA A 208 -0.93 -17.61 17.42
C ALA A 208 -1.08 -17.55 15.90
N LYS A 209 -2.20 -17.01 15.39
CA LYS A 209 -2.44 -16.79 13.95
C LYS A 209 -1.42 -15.83 13.35
N VAL A 210 -1.09 -14.73 14.02
CA VAL A 210 -0.08 -13.76 13.55
C VAL A 210 1.29 -14.43 13.46
N VAL A 211 1.73 -15.12 14.52
CA VAL A 211 3.02 -15.83 14.55
C VAL A 211 3.10 -16.87 13.44
N GLN A 212 2.03 -17.65 13.26
CA GLN A 212 1.95 -18.64 12.18
C GLN A 212 2.07 -17.96 10.81
N ARG A 213 1.30 -16.90 10.57
CA ARG A 213 1.32 -16.16 9.29
C ARG A 213 2.70 -15.56 8.99
N THR A 214 3.42 -15.02 9.99
CA THR A 214 4.82 -14.57 9.83
C THR A 214 5.78 -15.70 9.51
N ASN A 215 5.65 -16.86 10.17
CA ASN A 215 6.52 -18.01 9.92
C ASN A 215 6.30 -18.57 8.51
N THR A 216 5.04 -18.66 8.05
CA THR A 216 4.71 -19.11 6.69
C THR A 216 5.25 -18.14 5.64
N PHE A 217 5.10 -16.82 5.88
CA PHE A 217 5.62 -15.81 4.97
C PHE A 217 7.15 -15.83 4.86
N SER A 218 7.88 -15.98 5.99
CA SER A 218 9.34 -16.14 5.98
C SER A 218 9.76 -17.38 5.20
N SER A 219 9.10 -18.52 5.45
CA SER A 219 9.38 -19.77 4.75
C SER A 219 9.13 -19.67 3.23
N MET A 220 8.14 -18.90 2.80
CA MET A 220 7.87 -18.64 1.37
C MET A 220 8.94 -17.73 0.75
N ALA A 221 9.34 -16.66 1.45
CA ALA A 221 10.39 -15.76 0.99
C ALA A 221 11.75 -16.47 0.87
N ASP A 222 12.07 -17.34 1.83
CA ASP A 222 13.29 -18.16 1.83
C ASP A 222 13.30 -19.21 0.70
N ALA A 223 12.13 -19.65 0.24
CA ALA A 223 11.99 -20.60 -0.88
C ALA A 223 12.15 -19.93 -2.25
N GLU A 224 11.71 -18.67 -2.41
CA GLU A 224 11.78 -17.92 -3.67
C GLU A 224 13.17 -17.32 -3.92
N HIS A 225 13.84 -16.88 -2.85
CA HIS A 225 15.24 -16.45 -2.90
C HIS A 225 16.03 -17.07 -1.75
N PRO A 226 16.79 -18.17 -1.97
CA PRO A 226 17.57 -18.78 -0.91
C PRO A 226 18.60 -17.75 -0.40
N VAL A 227 18.34 -17.20 0.78
CA VAL A 227 19.24 -16.28 1.47
C VAL A 227 20.53 -17.03 1.75
N LYS A 228 21.55 -16.78 0.93
CA LYS A 228 22.89 -17.36 1.15
C LYS A 228 23.34 -16.89 2.53
N PRO A 229 23.66 -17.81 3.47
CA PRO A 229 23.94 -17.42 4.83
C PRO A 229 25.12 -16.45 4.85
N THR A 230 24.94 -15.33 5.54
CA THR A 230 25.95 -14.28 5.63
C THR A 230 27.27 -14.87 6.13
N LEU A 231 28.40 -14.34 5.66
CA LEU A 231 29.73 -14.83 6.08
C LEU A 231 29.87 -14.91 7.61
N LYS A 232 29.21 -14.00 8.34
CA LYS A 232 29.13 -14.05 9.81
C LYS A 232 28.38 -15.26 10.34
N GLN A 233 27.24 -15.63 9.76
CA GLN A 233 26.48 -16.82 10.14
C GLN A 233 27.21 -18.11 9.76
N LYS A 234 27.78 -18.18 8.54
CA LYS A 234 28.66 -19.30 8.16
C LYS A 234 29.85 -19.40 9.10
N ALA A 235 30.50 -18.29 9.44
CA ALA A 235 31.64 -18.27 10.36
C ALA A 235 31.25 -18.67 11.78
N GLN A 236 30.07 -18.28 12.29
CA GLN A 236 29.60 -18.71 13.60
C GLN A 236 29.25 -20.20 13.65
N VAL A 237 28.57 -20.71 12.63
CA VAL A 237 28.24 -22.14 12.53
C VAL A 237 29.52 -22.97 12.34
N LEU A 238 30.47 -22.48 11.54
CA LEU A 238 31.77 -23.11 11.37
C LEU A 238 32.62 -23.01 12.64
N ALA A 239 32.64 -21.88 13.34
CA ALA A 239 33.35 -21.71 14.63
C ALA A 239 32.81 -22.68 15.71
N LYS A 240 31.50 -22.93 15.73
CA LYS A 240 30.89 -23.95 16.59
C LYS A 240 31.21 -25.39 16.17
N ARG A 241 31.54 -25.62 14.90
CA ARG A 241 31.91 -26.95 14.36
C ARG A 241 33.42 -27.20 14.30
N LEU A 242 34.26 -26.20 14.56
CA LEU A 242 35.70 -26.34 14.52
C LEU A 242 36.21 -27.03 15.81
N PRO A 243 37.16 -27.98 15.68
CA PRO A 243 37.71 -28.69 16.83
C PRO A 243 38.50 -27.74 17.75
N ARG A 244 38.40 -27.96 19.07
CA ARG A 244 38.87 -27.06 20.14
C ARG A 244 40.28 -26.49 19.94
N TRP A 245 41.22 -27.28 19.43
CA TRP A 245 42.61 -26.87 19.20
C TRP A 245 42.78 -25.70 18.22
N ARG A 246 41.77 -25.37 17.41
CA ARG A 246 41.81 -24.25 16.45
C ARG A 246 41.23 -22.95 16.98
N GLN A 247 40.55 -22.97 18.13
CA GLN A 247 39.94 -21.78 18.75
C GLN A 247 40.96 -20.95 19.54
N ASP A 248 42.10 -21.55 19.91
CA ASP A 248 43.13 -20.92 20.75
C ASP A 248 44.20 -20.15 19.95
N VAL A 249 44.12 -20.14 18.62
CA VAL A 249 45.07 -19.42 17.77
C VAL A 249 44.64 -17.96 17.66
N LYS A 250 45.22 -17.11 18.49
CA LYS A 250 45.00 -15.65 18.49
C LYS A 250 45.60 -15.05 17.20
N PRO A 251 44.84 -14.24 16.43
CA PRO A 251 45.36 -13.65 15.21
C PRO A 251 46.51 -12.67 15.53
N PRO A 252 47.55 -12.60 14.68
CA PRO A 252 48.65 -11.67 14.88
C PRO A 252 48.11 -10.23 14.82
N ALA A 253 48.53 -9.42 15.79
CA ALA A 253 48.14 -8.02 15.87
C ALA A 253 48.65 -7.26 14.65
N ILE A 254 47.75 -6.59 13.95
CA ILE A 254 48.03 -5.51 13.01
C ILE A 254 47.73 -4.21 13.74
#